data_AF-A0A067EUQ7-F1
#
_entry.id   AF-A0A067EUQ7-F1
#
_cell.length_a   1.000
_cell.length_b   1.000
_cell.length_c   1.000
_cell.angle_alpha   90.00
_cell.angle_beta   90.00
_cell.angle_gamma   90.00
#
_symmetry.space_group_name_H-M   'P 1'
#
loop_
_entity.id
_entity.type
_entity.pdbx_description
1 polymer ?
#
loop_
_entity_poly.entity_id
_entity_poly.type
_entity_poly.pdbx_seq_one_letter_code
_entity_poly.pdbx_strand_id
1 'polypeptide(L)'
;MCCFSNVVKDMKPKPFDFRNIYQQFKIHRYHRHSFFATSAATTDGLPPKFLRKKGWELRSSSSSSRSFLRRWNNDKLSEALGLDISLRTQLPSLNFPITNKRSSVSIVGKWYCPFVFVREESRIRHQMRKSVLYKMTLQQWWEKIFSCVNNGGDDANEVNVNVNVQREVSYVYGKQGERDDRGRHLGFVGYRVCDRNCRRRRWGRGGGGGVVGLSLAIDEKMRWLQEEGGWVRGREKELRVSRVEEIAGDNGWQRFGCFVLVESFVLRRMDGSLVLRCDFRHTHRVQCKWE
;
A
#
# COMPACT_ATOMS: atom_id res chain seq x y z
N MET A 1 -2.41 -58.92 5.18
CA MET A 1 -1.75 -57.76 5.83
C MET A 1 -2.44 -56.48 5.39
N CYS A 2 -3.02 -55.74 6.33
CA CYS A 2 -3.97 -54.67 6.06
C CYS A 2 -3.30 -53.37 5.61
N CYS A 3 -3.51 -52.98 4.35
CA CYS A 3 -3.17 -51.65 3.82
C CYS A 3 -4.24 -50.61 4.21
N PHE A 4 -4.42 -50.33 5.51
CA PHE A 4 -5.16 -49.15 5.92
C PHE A 4 -4.29 -47.92 5.68
N SER A 5 -4.32 -47.40 4.45
CA SER A 5 -3.82 -46.04 4.23
C SER A 5 -4.67 -45.12 5.11
N ASN A 6 -4.07 -44.49 6.12
CA ASN A 6 -4.72 -43.43 6.89
C ASN A 6 -5.07 -42.27 5.93
N VAL A 7 -6.27 -42.34 5.33
CA VAL A 7 -6.81 -41.32 4.43
C VAL A 7 -7.32 -40.18 5.28
N VAL A 8 -6.39 -39.33 5.72
CA VAL A 8 -6.75 -38.05 6.32
C VAL A 8 -7.52 -37.25 5.28
N LYS A 9 -8.78 -36.89 5.61
CA LYS A 9 -9.62 -36.06 4.75
C LYS A 9 -9.24 -34.60 4.96
N ASP A 10 -8.86 -33.93 3.87
CA ASP A 10 -8.57 -32.50 3.91
C ASP A 10 -9.84 -31.71 4.27
N MET A 11 -9.71 -30.75 5.19
CA MET A 11 -10.77 -29.81 5.49
C MET A 11 -11.10 -28.93 4.29
N LYS A 12 -12.34 -28.44 4.21
CA LYS A 12 -12.72 -27.42 3.22
C LYS A 12 -11.80 -26.19 3.33
N PRO A 13 -11.37 -25.59 2.21
CA PRO A 13 -10.53 -24.39 2.23
C PRO A 13 -11.17 -23.28 3.07
N LYS A 14 -10.37 -22.67 3.95
CA LYS A 14 -10.74 -21.50 4.74
C LYS A 14 -10.10 -20.26 4.12
N PRO A 15 -10.62 -19.04 4.39
CA PRO A 15 -9.94 -17.81 4.02
C PRO A 15 -8.49 -17.80 4.53
N PHE A 16 -7.59 -17.22 3.73
CA PHE A 16 -6.20 -17.06 4.12
C PHE A 16 -6.07 -16.18 5.37
N ASP A 17 -5.34 -16.65 6.37
CA ASP A 17 -4.91 -15.90 7.56
C ASP A 17 -3.44 -16.23 7.83
N PHE A 18 -2.56 -15.26 7.59
CA PHE A 18 -1.12 -15.44 7.75
C PHE A 18 -0.69 -15.72 9.19
N ARG A 19 -1.54 -15.41 10.19
CA ARG A 19 -1.29 -15.68 11.61
C ARG A 19 -1.65 -17.11 12.00
N ASN A 20 -2.41 -17.80 11.15
CA ASN A 20 -2.83 -19.16 11.40
C ASN A 20 -1.67 -20.13 11.08
N ILE A 21 -1.04 -20.67 12.11
CA ILE A 21 0.07 -21.63 12.01
C ILE A 21 -0.27 -22.88 11.20
N TYR A 22 -1.55 -23.26 11.10
CA TYR A 22 -2.02 -24.39 10.29
C TYR A 22 -2.09 -24.08 8.78
N GLN A 23 -1.94 -22.81 8.39
CA GLN A 23 -1.82 -22.37 7.00
C GLN A 23 -0.37 -22.05 6.62
N GLN A 24 0.57 -22.23 7.54
CA GLN A 24 2.00 -22.03 7.30
C GLN A 24 2.67 -23.38 7.06
N PHE A 25 3.51 -23.44 6.03
CA PHE A 25 4.17 -24.67 5.60
C PHE A 25 5.67 -24.44 5.42
N LYS A 26 6.47 -25.41 5.85
CA LYS A 26 7.90 -25.48 5.53
C LYS A 26 8.06 -26.31 4.27
N ILE A 27 8.61 -25.70 3.23
CA ILE A 27 8.87 -26.38 1.96
C ILE A 27 10.23 -27.07 2.06
N HIS A 28 10.25 -28.37 1.77
CA HIS A 28 11.44 -29.20 1.76
C HIS A 28 11.76 -29.63 0.35
N ARG A 29 13.03 -29.49 -0.04
CA ARG A 29 13.52 -30.06 -1.28
C ARG A 29 13.42 -31.58 -1.21
N TYR A 30 12.97 -32.18 -2.30
CA TYR A 30 13.03 -33.61 -2.54
C TYR A 30 13.92 -33.88 -3.75
N HIS A 31 14.01 -35.14 -4.21
CA HIS A 31 14.90 -35.50 -5.32
C HIS A 31 14.68 -34.61 -6.55
N ARG A 32 15.77 -34.23 -7.23
CA ARG A 32 15.78 -33.37 -8.42
C ARG A 32 15.13 -32.00 -8.18
N HIS A 33 14.11 -31.64 -8.96
CA HIS A 33 13.39 -30.36 -8.92
C HIS A 33 12.03 -30.47 -8.21
N SER A 34 11.90 -31.47 -7.34
CA SER A 34 10.66 -31.72 -6.62
C SER A 34 10.74 -31.27 -5.15
N PHE A 35 9.59 -31.14 -4.52
CA PHE A 35 9.45 -30.71 -3.14
C PHE A 35 8.29 -31.44 -2.47
N PHE A 36 8.24 -31.32 -1.14
CA PHE A 36 7.07 -31.57 -0.32
C PHE A 36 7.00 -30.49 0.76
N ALA A 37 5.91 -30.44 1.51
CA ALA A 37 5.82 -29.54 2.64
C ALA A 37 5.47 -30.28 3.92
N THR A 38 5.92 -29.72 5.05
CA THR A 38 5.44 -30.06 6.39
C THR A 38 4.70 -28.87 6.98
N SER A 39 3.79 -29.12 7.92
CA SER A 39 3.13 -28.03 8.65
C SER A 39 4.11 -27.31 9.56
N ALA A 40 3.89 -26.01 9.77
CA ALA A 40 4.56 -25.28 10.83
C ALA A 40 3.99 -25.61 12.22
N ALA A 41 2.70 -25.95 12.30
CA ALA A 41 2.11 -26.56 13.50
C ALA A 41 2.62 -28.00 13.64
N THR A 42 3.61 -28.20 14.51
CA THR A 42 4.41 -29.44 14.63
C THR A 42 3.68 -30.60 15.30
N THR A 43 2.65 -30.32 16.11
CA THR A 43 2.00 -31.34 16.96
C THR A 43 0.89 -32.10 16.23
N ASP A 44 0.06 -31.39 15.46
CA ASP A 44 -1.16 -31.93 14.84
C ASP A 44 -1.43 -31.36 13.43
N GLY A 45 -0.55 -30.48 12.94
CA GLY A 45 -0.71 -29.86 11.64
C GLY A 45 -0.35 -30.79 10.50
N LEU A 46 -1.31 -31.01 9.60
CA LEU A 46 -1.09 -31.74 8.35
C LEU A 46 -1.30 -30.81 7.16
N PRO A 47 -0.31 -30.69 6.26
CA PRO A 47 -0.51 -30.01 4.99
C PRO A 47 -1.60 -30.68 4.17
N PRO A 48 -2.28 -29.93 3.29
CA PRO A 48 -3.18 -30.50 2.30
C PRO A 48 -2.54 -31.69 1.58
N LYS A 49 -3.35 -32.66 1.13
CA LYS A 49 -2.89 -33.89 0.48
C LYS A 49 -1.85 -33.66 -0.61
N PHE A 50 -2.01 -32.59 -1.38
CA PHE A 50 -1.11 -32.21 -2.46
C PHE A 50 0.22 -31.57 -2.00
N LEU A 51 0.38 -31.16 -0.74
CA LEU A 51 1.66 -30.68 -0.22
C LEU A 51 2.40 -31.76 0.59
N ARG A 52 1.66 -32.65 1.27
CA ARG A 52 2.26 -33.73 2.08
C ARG A 52 2.85 -34.89 1.25
N LYS A 53 2.39 -35.09 0.02
CA LYS A 53 2.94 -36.15 -0.86
C LYS A 53 4.35 -35.74 -1.29
N LYS A 54 5.32 -36.66 -1.26
CA LYS A 54 6.67 -36.41 -1.77
C LYS A 54 6.69 -36.39 -3.30
N GLY A 55 7.57 -35.57 -3.88
CA GLY A 55 7.80 -35.54 -5.33
C GLY A 55 6.93 -34.56 -6.12
N TRP A 56 6.39 -33.51 -5.48
CA TRP A 56 5.71 -32.45 -6.24
C TRP A 56 6.70 -31.62 -7.01
N GLU A 57 6.51 -31.50 -8.31
CA GLU A 57 7.34 -30.65 -9.17
C GLU A 57 6.59 -29.37 -9.51
N LEU A 58 7.28 -28.23 -9.36
CA LEU A 58 6.75 -26.95 -9.81
C LEU A 58 6.94 -26.85 -11.32
N ARG A 59 5.94 -27.30 -12.10
CA ARG A 59 6.00 -27.22 -13.56
C ARG A 59 5.70 -25.79 -14.00
N SER A 60 6.75 -25.03 -14.34
CA SER A 60 6.60 -23.72 -15.01
C SER A 60 5.88 -23.85 -16.37
N SER A 61 5.83 -25.07 -16.92
CA SER A 61 5.45 -25.37 -18.30
C SER A 61 4.05 -25.94 -18.52
N SER A 62 3.12 -25.96 -17.55
CA SER A 62 1.73 -26.29 -17.94
C SER A 62 1.21 -25.19 -18.88
N SER A 63 0.57 -25.54 -19.99
CA SER A 63 0.03 -24.57 -20.96
C SER A 63 -0.89 -23.54 -20.27
N SER A 64 -1.55 -23.95 -19.19
CA SER A 64 -2.32 -23.12 -18.28
C SER A 64 -1.45 -22.11 -17.53
N SER A 65 -0.40 -22.52 -16.82
CA SER A 65 0.51 -21.60 -16.09
C SER A 65 1.32 -20.71 -17.03
N ARG A 66 1.74 -21.20 -18.19
CA ARG A 66 2.34 -20.38 -19.26
C ARG A 66 1.36 -19.35 -19.81
N SER A 67 0.06 -19.67 -19.93
CA SER A 67 -0.96 -18.68 -20.34
C SER A 67 -1.28 -17.67 -19.23
N PHE A 68 -1.33 -18.11 -17.97
CA PHE A 68 -1.56 -17.23 -16.82
C PHE A 68 -0.40 -16.25 -16.63
N LEU A 69 0.86 -16.70 -16.76
CA LEU A 69 2.04 -15.84 -16.65
C LEU A 69 2.30 -15.04 -17.94
N ARG A 70 2.08 -15.58 -19.17
CA ARG A 70 2.14 -14.79 -20.43
C ARG A 70 1.10 -13.68 -20.48
N ARG A 71 -0.11 -13.88 -19.93
CA ARG A 71 -1.12 -12.81 -19.88
C ARG A 71 -0.64 -11.61 -19.05
N TRP A 72 0.28 -11.86 -18.12
CA TRP A 72 0.96 -10.87 -17.29
C TRP A 72 2.44 -10.74 -17.64
N ASN A 73 2.79 -10.98 -18.93
CA ASN A 73 4.12 -11.04 -19.56
C ASN A 73 5.26 -10.40 -18.76
N ASN A 74 6.44 -11.02 -18.84
CA ASN A 74 7.69 -10.58 -18.21
C ASN A 74 7.98 -9.07 -18.35
N ASP A 75 7.49 -8.39 -19.39
CA ASP A 75 7.62 -6.93 -19.57
C ASP A 75 6.88 -6.08 -18.52
N LYS A 76 5.86 -6.64 -17.84
CA LYS A 76 5.10 -5.95 -16.76
C LYS A 76 5.70 -6.17 -15.38
N LEU A 77 6.41 -7.28 -15.18
CA LEU A 77 7.10 -7.61 -13.93
C LEU A 77 8.49 -6.96 -13.91
N SER A 78 8.46 -5.65 -13.82
CA SER A 78 9.66 -4.84 -13.59
C SER A 78 10.30 -5.14 -12.23
N GLU A 79 11.61 -4.94 -12.14
CA GLU A 79 12.40 -5.13 -10.91
C GLU A 79 11.80 -4.38 -9.72
N ALA A 80 11.82 -5.01 -8.54
CA ALA A 80 11.18 -4.52 -7.33
C ALA A 80 12.05 -4.89 -6.11
N LEU A 81 13.13 -4.14 -5.92
CA LEU A 81 14.15 -4.38 -4.89
C LEU A 81 13.70 -4.01 -3.46
N GLY A 82 12.46 -3.56 -3.29
CA GLY A 82 11.95 -3.10 -2.00
C GLY A 82 12.11 -1.60 -1.83
N LEU A 83 12.53 -1.17 -0.64
CA LEU A 83 12.70 0.24 -0.29
C LEU A 83 14.10 0.71 -0.68
N ASP A 84 14.19 1.84 -1.38
CA ASP A 84 15.44 2.56 -1.63
C ASP A 84 15.63 3.61 -0.52
N ILE A 85 16.43 3.26 0.50
CA ILE A 85 16.67 4.10 1.68
C ILE A 85 17.42 5.37 1.30
N SER A 86 18.38 5.28 0.38
CA SER A 86 19.18 6.42 -0.07
C SER A 86 18.30 7.44 -0.79
N LEU A 87 17.47 6.99 -1.73
CA LEU A 87 16.55 7.86 -2.46
C LEU A 87 15.47 8.45 -1.56
N ARG A 88 14.93 7.67 -0.60
CA ARG A 88 13.96 8.15 0.39
C ARG A 88 14.53 9.25 1.29
N THR A 89 15.81 9.16 1.63
CA THR A 89 16.51 10.14 2.49
C THR A 89 16.81 11.43 1.75
N GLN A 90 17.09 11.38 0.44
CA GLN A 90 17.40 12.55 -0.37
C GLN A 90 16.24 13.54 -0.52
N LEU A 91 14.99 13.07 -0.34
CA LEU A 91 13.75 13.82 -0.55
C LEU A 91 13.56 14.30 -2.02
N PRO A 92 12.33 14.62 -2.44
CA PRO A 92 12.10 15.23 -3.75
C PRO A 92 12.73 16.61 -3.86
N SER A 93 13.14 17.02 -5.06
CA SER A 93 13.65 18.37 -5.31
C SER A 93 12.55 19.44 -5.12
N LEU A 94 12.92 20.57 -4.52
CA LEU A 94 12.07 21.76 -4.40
C LEU A 94 12.20 22.72 -5.61
N ASN A 95 13.00 22.36 -6.62
CA ASN A 95 13.29 23.18 -7.80
C ASN A 95 12.17 23.08 -8.86
N PHE A 96 10.99 23.60 -8.55
CA PHE A 96 9.85 23.70 -9.46
C PHE A 96 9.06 24.98 -9.19
N PRO A 97 8.33 25.59 -10.14
CA PRO A 97 7.65 26.88 -9.93
C PRO A 97 6.63 26.89 -8.76
N ILE A 98 6.54 27.98 -7.98
CA ILE A 98 5.56 28.12 -6.86
C ILE A 98 4.15 27.95 -7.39
N THR A 99 3.85 28.30 -8.64
CA THR A 99 2.51 28.13 -9.24
C THR A 99 2.03 26.67 -9.21
N ASN A 100 2.93 25.69 -9.26
CA ASN A 100 2.57 24.27 -9.21
C ASN A 100 2.02 23.87 -7.84
N LYS A 101 1.01 23.01 -7.83
CA LYS A 101 0.43 22.47 -6.59
C LYS A 101 1.34 21.43 -5.91
N ARG A 102 2.24 20.80 -6.66
CA ARG A 102 3.15 19.77 -6.17
C ARG A 102 4.42 19.63 -7.02
N SER A 103 5.45 19.03 -6.44
CA SER A 103 6.67 18.62 -7.16
C SER A 103 6.43 17.42 -8.08
N SER A 104 7.46 17.04 -8.83
CA SER A 104 7.55 15.71 -9.43
C SER A 104 7.49 14.62 -8.36
N VAL A 105 7.00 13.45 -8.75
CA VAL A 105 6.87 12.29 -7.87
C VAL A 105 8.13 11.43 -7.96
N SER A 106 8.77 11.17 -6.82
CA SER A 106 9.87 10.22 -6.70
C SER A 106 9.35 8.87 -6.20
N ILE A 107 9.67 7.77 -6.89
CA ILE A 107 9.32 6.42 -6.44
C ILE A 107 10.50 5.89 -5.62
N VAL A 108 10.32 5.80 -4.30
CA VAL A 108 11.38 5.43 -3.34
C VAL A 108 11.24 4.01 -2.81
N GLY A 109 10.21 3.29 -3.26
CA GLY A 109 10.05 1.89 -2.92
C GLY A 109 9.09 1.18 -3.86
N LYS A 110 9.37 -0.10 -4.09
CA LYS A 110 8.58 -0.94 -4.99
C LYS A 110 8.68 -2.41 -4.61
N TRP A 111 7.52 -3.04 -4.46
CA TRP A 111 7.40 -4.48 -4.17
C TRP A 111 6.08 -5.03 -4.70
N TYR A 112 5.98 -6.36 -4.78
CA TYR A 112 4.76 -7.03 -5.19
C TYR A 112 4.02 -7.62 -3.99
N CYS A 113 2.69 -7.46 -3.98
CA CYS A 113 1.81 -8.03 -2.98
C CYS A 113 0.98 -9.16 -3.60
N PRO A 114 1.13 -10.42 -3.15
CA PRO A 114 0.28 -11.51 -3.58
C PRO A 114 -1.20 -11.24 -3.29
N PHE A 115 -2.08 -11.69 -4.19
CA PHE A 115 -3.52 -11.46 -4.09
C PHE A 115 -4.12 -11.96 -2.76
N VAL A 116 -3.53 -12.95 -2.10
CA VAL A 116 -4.03 -13.46 -0.81
C VAL A 116 -3.97 -12.42 0.31
N PHE A 117 -3.10 -11.41 0.18
CA PHE A 117 -2.96 -10.31 1.15
C PHE A 117 -3.81 -9.08 0.80
N VAL A 118 -4.53 -9.11 -0.33
CA VAL A 118 -5.42 -8.03 -0.79
C VAL A 118 -6.83 -8.61 -0.95
N ARG A 119 -7.85 -7.93 -0.45
CA ARG A 119 -9.25 -8.33 -0.63
C ARG A 119 -9.98 -7.28 -1.44
N GLU A 120 -10.24 -7.59 -2.69
CA GLU A 120 -11.18 -6.82 -3.50
C GLU A 120 -12.61 -7.34 -3.32
N GLU A 121 -13.61 -6.54 -3.68
CA GLU A 121 -15.02 -6.93 -3.69
C GLU A 121 -15.33 -7.88 -4.86
N SER A 122 -14.78 -9.10 -4.81
CA SER A 122 -15.05 -10.15 -5.77
C SER A 122 -14.75 -11.54 -5.19
N ARG A 123 -15.30 -12.60 -5.81
CA ARG A 123 -14.91 -13.97 -5.47
C ARG A 123 -13.42 -14.16 -5.74
N ILE A 124 -12.72 -14.91 -4.88
CA ILE A 124 -11.26 -15.16 -4.99
C ILE A 124 -10.86 -15.58 -6.41
N ARG A 125 -11.61 -16.50 -7.03
CA ARG A 125 -11.34 -16.95 -8.41
C ARG A 125 -11.39 -15.81 -9.43
N HIS A 126 -12.29 -14.84 -9.26
CA HIS A 126 -12.37 -13.66 -10.12
C HIS A 126 -11.24 -12.68 -9.85
N GLN A 127 -10.92 -12.44 -8.57
CA GLN A 127 -9.78 -11.62 -8.17
C GLN A 127 -8.48 -12.17 -8.76
N MET A 128 -8.22 -13.47 -8.63
CA MET A 128 -7.02 -14.10 -9.22
C MET A 128 -6.97 -13.96 -10.74
N ARG A 129 -8.12 -13.99 -11.43
CA ARG A 129 -8.17 -13.70 -12.87
C ARG A 129 -7.84 -12.24 -13.14
N LYS A 130 -8.27 -11.30 -12.29
CA LYS A 130 -7.97 -9.87 -12.45
C LYS A 130 -6.53 -9.51 -12.09
N SER A 131 -5.96 -10.07 -11.04
CA SER A 131 -4.59 -9.79 -10.60
C SER A 131 -4.14 -10.86 -9.60
N VAL A 132 -3.11 -11.64 -9.96
CA VAL A 132 -2.48 -12.60 -9.04
C VAL A 132 -1.49 -11.90 -8.10
N LEU A 133 -0.83 -10.88 -8.63
CA LEU A 133 0.05 -9.97 -7.89
C LEU A 133 -0.54 -8.57 -7.97
N TYR A 134 -0.17 -7.73 -7.02
CA TYR A 134 -0.41 -6.30 -7.06
C TYR A 134 0.93 -5.61 -6.95
N LYS A 135 1.10 -4.49 -7.65
CA LYS A 135 2.28 -3.66 -7.53
C LYS A 135 2.03 -2.60 -6.46
N MET A 136 2.84 -2.61 -5.41
CA MET A 136 2.87 -1.55 -4.41
C MET A 136 4.08 -0.65 -4.69
N THR A 137 3.87 0.66 -4.67
CA THR A 137 4.96 1.64 -4.68
C THR A 137 4.83 2.60 -3.50
N LEU A 138 5.95 2.94 -2.88
CA LEU A 138 6.06 4.09 -1.99
C LEU A 138 6.57 5.28 -2.80
N GLN A 139 5.80 6.35 -2.81
CA GLN A 139 6.04 7.56 -3.59
C GLN A 139 6.24 8.76 -2.67
N GLN A 140 7.06 9.73 -3.07
CA GLN A 140 7.29 10.98 -2.35
C GLN A 140 7.12 12.19 -3.27
N TRP A 141 6.53 13.27 -2.76
CA TRP A 141 6.50 14.58 -3.42
C TRP A 141 6.29 15.70 -2.39
N TRP A 142 6.62 16.93 -2.77
CA TRP A 142 6.21 18.14 -2.04
C TRP A 142 4.82 18.55 -2.49
N GLU A 143 3.90 18.78 -1.55
CA GLU A 143 2.55 19.27 -1.81
C GLU A 143 2.36 20.65 -1.17
N LYS A 144 1.87 21.61 -1.96
CA LYS A 144 1.63 22.96 -1.46
C LYS A 144 0.47 22.97 -0.47
N ILE A 145 0.71 23.56 0.69
CA ILE A 145 -0.30 23.76 1.74
C ILE A 145 -0.71 25.23 1.88
N PHE A 146 0.15 26.16 1.47
CA PHE A 146 -0.13 27.60 1.52
C PHE A 146 0.65 28.35 0.44
N SER A 147 0.10 29.46 -0.03
CA SER A 147 0.81 30.42 -0.88
C SER A 147 0.18 31.80 -0.79
N CYS A 148 1.01 32.84 -0.91
CA CYS A 148 0.57 34.22 -1.09
C CYS A 148 1.39 34.90 -2.20
N VAL A 149 0.90 36.04 -2.65
CA VAL A 149 1.51 36.87 -3.69
C VAL A 149 1.67 38.27 -3.10
N ASN A 150 2.81 38.89 -3.34
CA ASN A 150 3.04 40.28 -2.96
C ASN A 150 2.47 41.20 -4.05
N ASN A 151 1.58 42.10 -3.68
CA ASN A 151 1.00 43.08 -4.59
C ASN A 151 1.73 44.44 -4.56
N GLY A 152 2.91 44.52 -3.93
CA GLY A 152 3.76 45.71 -3.91
C GLY A 152 3.29 46.85 -3.01
N GLY A 153 2.30 46.59 -2.15
CA GLY A 153 1.76 47.58 -1.20
C GLY A 153 1.98 47.23 0.28
N ASP A 154 2.48 46.04 0.59
CA ASP A 154 2.74 45.59 1.95
C ASP A 154 4.26 45.51 2.18
N ASP A 155 4.78 46.37 3.05
CA ASP A 155 6.12 46.26 3.67
C ASP A 155 6.17 45.10 4.68
N ALA A 156 5.36 44.05 4.46
CA ALA A 156 5.29 42.89 5.34
C ALA A 156 6.55 42.06 5.15
N ASN A 157 7.53 42.31 6.03
CA ASN A 157 8.80 41.57 6.11
C ASN A 157 8.65 40.10 6.54
N GLU A 158 7.42 39.69 6.86
CA GLU A 158 7.09 38.35 7.33
C GLU A 158 5.83 37.80 6.66
N VAL A 159 5.82 36.48 6.43
CA VAL A 159 4.64 35.74 6.00
C VAL A 159 4.23 34.78 7.09
N ASN A 160 3.01 34.95 7.60
CA ASN A 160 2.41 34.05 8.57
C ASN A 160 1.65 32.92 7.86
N VAL A 161 2.20 31.71 7.94
CA VAL A 161 1.57 30.49 7.45
C VAL A 161 0.73 29.91 8.56
N ASN A 162 -0.58 29.82 8.35
CA ASN A 162 -1.51 29.24 9.31
C ASN A 162 -2.59 28.41 8.60
N VAL A 163 -2.35 27.10 8.45
CA VAL A 163 -3.23 26.21 7.68
C VAL A 163 -3.46 24.86 8.36
N ASN A 164 -4.69 24.34 8.29
CA ASN A 164 -5.02 22.99 8.75
C ASN A 164 -4.71 21.98 7.65
N VAL A 165 -3.87 20.98 7.97
CA VAL A 165 -3.41 19.97 7.02
C VAL A 165 -3.99 18.61 7.42
N GLN A 166 -4.72 17.97 6.49
CA GLN A 166 -5.16 16.58 6.65
C GLN A 166 -3.97 15.62 6.58
N ARG A 167 -3.65 14.97 7.70
CA ARG A 167 -2.43 14.16 7.85
C ARG A 167 -2.48 12.84 7.08
N GLU A 168 -3.68 12.27 6.92
CA GLU A 168 -3.89 10.99 6.26
C GLU A 168 -5.12 11.08 5.34
N VAL A 169 -4.95 10.75 4.05
CA VAL A 169 -6.05 10.68 3.09
C VAL A 169 -5.93 9.40 2.28
N SER A 170 -7.02 8.64 2.17
CA SER A 170 -7.07 7.41 1.38
C SER A 170 -7.94 7.58 0.14
N TYR A 171 -7.63 6.84 -0.92
CA TYR A 171 -8.43 6.74 -2.13
C TYR A 171 -8.61 5.29 -2.53
N VAL A 172 -9.86 4.87 -2.71
CA VAL A 172 -10.25 3.52 -3.13
C VAL A 172 -10.77 3.60 -4.57
N TYR A 173 -10.11 2.90 -5.49
CA TYR A 173 -10.40 2.98 -6.93
C TYR A 173 -10.47 4.42 -7.46
N GLY A 174 -9.61 5.32 -6.94
CA GLY A 174 -9.54 6.73 -7.34
C GLY A 174 -10.55 7.67 -6.67
N LYS A 175 -11.47 7.16 -5.84
CA LYS A 175 -12.42 7.97 -5.07
C LYS A 175 -11.95 8.10 -3.63
N GLN A 176 -12.15 9.26 -3.00
CA GLN A 176 -11.77 9.46 -1.60
C GLN A 176 -12.42 8.39 -0.72
N GLY A 177 -11.64 7.83 0.18
CA GLY A 177 -12.04 6.75 1.05
C GLY A 177 -11.62 6.94 2.49
N GLU A 178 -12.25 6.18 3.36
CA GLU A 178 -11.98 6.10 4.78
C GLU A 178 -11.43 4.73 5.13
N ARG A 179 -10.49 4.71 6.08
CA ARG A 179 -10.02 3.48 6.71
C ARG A 179 -11.11 2.97 7.66
N ASP A 180 -11.40 1.68 7.58
CA ASP A 180 -12.41 0.96 8.34
C ASP A 180 -11.77 -0.19 9.11
N ASP A 181 -11.55 0.03 10.41
CA ASP A 181 -10.87 -0.92 11.29
C ASP A 181 -11.77 -2.02 11.84
N ARG A 182 -13.08 -2.00 11.54
CA ARG A 182 -14.03 -3.00 12.05
C ARG A 182 -13.67 -4.43 11.64
N GLY A 183 -12.98 -4.60 10.51
CA GLY A 183 -12.53 -5.89 9.99
C GLY A 183 -11.23 -6.41 10.60
N ARG A 184 -10.54 -5.65 11.48
CA ARG A 184 -9.18 -5.96 11.94
C ARG A 184 -9.04 -7.34 12.58
N HIS A 185 -10.04 -7.79 13.33
CA HIS A 185 -10.08 -9.12 13.95
C HIS A 185 -10.01 -10.26 12.91
N LEU A 186 -10.52 -10.05 11.70
CA LEU A 186 -10.48 -10.99 10.58
C LEU A 186 -9.13 -11.02 9.84
N GLY A 187 -8.12 -10.32 10.35
CA GLY A 187 -6.77 -10.27 9.77
C GLY A 187 -6.60 -9.25 8.64
N PHE A 188 -7.58 -8.37 8.44
CA PHE A 188 -7.57 -7.36 7.37
C PHE A 188 -8.02 -5.99 7.89
N VAL A 189 -7.40 -4.94 7.38
CA VAL A 189 -7.83 -3.55 7.52
C VAL A 189 -8.60 -3.13 6.28
N GLY A 190 -9.74 -2.50 6.50
CA GLY A 190 -10.64 -2.06 5.46
C GLY A 190 -10.36 -0.66 4.95
N TYR A 191 -10.66 -0.43 3.68
CA TYR A 191 -10.73 0.90 3.07
C TYR A 191 -12.01 0.98 2.26
N ARG A 192 -12.77 2.05 2.44
CA ARG A 192 -14.09 2.22 1.84
C ARG A 192 -14.23 3.58 1.19
N VAL A 193 -14.83 3.66 0.01
CA VAL A 193 -15.21 4.94 -0.62
C VAL A 193 -16.17 5.73 0.28
N CYS A 194 -15.85 6.99 0.53
CA CYS A 194 -16.68 7.93 1.25
C CYS A 194 -17.89 8.35 0.39
N ASP A 195 -18.97 7.59 0.45
CA ASP A 195 -20.28 7.94 -0.13
C ASP A 195 -21.36 7.78 0.96
N ARG A 196 -22.32 8.72 1.00
CA ARG A 196 -23.48 8.69 1.91
C ARG A 196 -24.19 7.33 1.88
N ASN A 197 -24.27 6.71 0.71
CA ASN A 197 -24.89 5.38 0.54
C ASN A 197 -23.99 4.21 0.97
N CYS A 198 -22.67 4.40 0.98
CA CYS A 198 -21.71 3.35 1.30
C CYS A 198 -21.53 3.11 2.80
N ARG A 199 -21.87 4.05 3.69
CA ARG A 199 -21.74 3.88 5.16
C ARG A 199 -22.58 2.72 5.72
N ARG A 200 -23.64 2.29 5.03
CA ARG A 200 -24.56 1.22 5.46
C ARG A 200 -24.16 -0.20 5.01
N ARG A 201 -23.21 -0.35 4.07
CA ARG A 201 -22.89 -1.67 3.49
C ARG A 201 -21.96 -2.48 4.42
N ARG A 202 -22.36 -3.68 4.83
CA ARG A 202 -21.49 -4.56 5.64
C ARG A 202 -20.50 -5.30 4.74
N TRP A 203 -19.30 -5.56 5.24
CA TRP A 203 -18.33 -6.45 4.59
C TRP A 203 -19.01 -7.80 4.29
N GLY A 204 -19.01 -8.23 3.01
CA GLY A 204 -19.44 -9.57 2.62
C GLY A 204 -20.92 -9.75 2.19
N ARG A 205 -21.75 -8.71 2.13
CA ARG A 205 -23.07 -8.79 1.45
C ARG A 205 -23.00 -7.96 0.17
N GLY A 206 -23.05 -8.67 -0.97
CA GLY A 206 -22.80 -8.11 -2.29
C GLY A 206 -23.71 -6.95 -2.66
N GLY A 207 -23.21 -6.09 -3.54
CA GLY A 207 -23.99 -5.02 -4.14
C GLY A 207 -23.48 -3.62 -3.83
N GLY A 208 -22.17 -3.38 -3.97
CA GLY A 208 -21.76 -2.17 -4.66
C GLY A 208 -20.34 -1.74 -4.36
N GLY A 209 -19.58 -1.62 -5.45
CA GLY A 209 -18.17 -1.31 -5.51
C GLY A 209 -17.74 -0.21 -4.56
N GLY A 210 -16.65 -0.44 -3.84
CA GLY A 210 -16.00 0.61 -3.08
C GLY A 210 -15.29 0.15 -1.83
N VAL A 211 -15.00 -1.14 -1.68
CA VAL A 211 -14.25 -1.67 -0.53
C VAL A 211 -13.01 -2.44 -0.98
N VAL A 212 -11.89 -2.18 -0.29
CA VAL A 212 -10.62 -2.91 -0.43
C VAL A 212 -10.12 -3.27 0.97
N GLY A 213 -9.66 -4.50 1.15
CA GLY A 213 -9.00 -4.94 2.37
C GLY A 213 -7.51 -5.15 2.14
N LEU A 214 -6.68 -4.66 3.05
CA LEU A 214 -5.27 -5.06 3.15
C LEU A 214 -5.11 -6.00 4.34
N SER A 215 -4.37 -7.09 4.16
CA SER A 215 -4.01 -7.94 5.31
C SER A 215 -3.23 -7.14 6.36
N LEU A 216 -3.29 -7.55 7.62
CA LEU A 216 -2.51 -6.91 8.67
C LEU A 216 -1.00 -6.92 8.38
N ALA A 217 -0.47 -7.96 7.72
CA ALA A 217 0.94 -7.99 7.35
C ALA A 217 1.36 -6.79 6.46
N ILE A 218 0.52 -6.39 5.51
CA ILE A 218 0.78 -5.23 4.66
C ILE A 218 0.55 -3.94 5.44
N ASP A 219 -0.57 -3.82 6.15
CA ASP A 219 -0.92 -2.61 6.92
C ASP A 219 0.13 -2.29 7.98
N GLU A 220 0.63 -3.31 8.69
CA GLU A 220 1.66 -3.16 9.71
C GLU A 220 3.02 -2.80 9.12
N LYS A 221 3.38 -3.36 7.95
CA LYS A 221 4.60 -2.94 7.24
C LYS A 221 4.49 -1.49 6.74
N MET A 222 3.33 -1.08 6.25
CA MET A 222 3.08 0.32 5.87
C MET A 222 3.23 1.25 7.07
N ARG A 223 2.63 0.89 8.22
CA ARG A 223 2.76 1.65 9.47
C ARG A 223 4.23 1.78 9.91
N TRP A 224 4.96 0.67 9.97
CA TRP A 224 6.36 0.67 10.39
C TRP A 224 7.24 1.54 9.49
N LEU A 225 7.03 1.46 8.17
CA LEU A 225 7.74 2.33 7.21
C LEU A 225 7.42 3.81 7.44
N GLN A 226 6.17 4.15 7.75
CA GLN A 226 5.80 5.54 8.06
C GLN A 226 6.43 6.02 9.38
N GLU A 227 6.40 5.21 10.42
CA GLU A 227 7.01 5.51 11.72
C GLU A 227 8.53 5.73 11.59
N GLU A 228 9.22 4.87 10.84
CA GLU A 228 10.63 5.03 10.50
C GLU A 228 10.90 6.33 9.72
N GLY A 229 9.95 6.77 8.89
CA GLY A 229 10.00 8.05 8.19
C GLY A 229 9.68 9.27 9.06
N GLY A 230 9.37 9.09 10.33
CA GLY A 230 8.97 10.15 11.27
C GLY A 230 7.47 10.47 11.26
N TRP A 231 6.65 9.74 10.49
CA TRP A 231 5.20 9.90 10.52
C TRP A 231 4.58 8.92 11.51
N VAL A 232 4.11 9.47 12.63
CA VAL A 232 3.37 8.71 13.64
C VAL A 232 1.90 9.05 13.56
N ARG A 233 1.03 8.04 13.54
CA ARG A 233 -0.41 8.25 13.51
C ARG A 233 -0.86 8.92 14.82
N GLY A 234 -1.38 10.15 14.70
CA GLY A 234 -1.99 10.87 15.82
C GLY A 234 -3.48 10.53 16.00
N ARG A 235 -4.07 11.03 17.09
CA ARG A 235 -5.52 11.02 17.31
C ARG A 235 -6.25 11.97 16.35
N GLU A 236 -5.59 13.07 16.01
CA GLU A 236 -6.12 14.13 15.15
C GLU A 236 -5.86 13.81 13.67
N LYS A 237 -6.92 13.90 12.86
CA LYS A 237 -6.85 13.72 11.40
C LYS A 237 -6.32 14.95 10.68
N GLU A 238 -6.53 16.12 11.29
CA GLU A 238 -6.06 17.41 10.81
C GLU A 238 -5.13 18.00 11.86
N LEU A 239 -4.04 18.61 11.42
CA LEU A 239 -3.10 19.28 12.31
C LEU A 239 -2.76 20.64 11.74
N ARG A 240 -2.73 21.64 12.62
CA ARG A 240 -2.46 23.03 12.27
C ARG A 240 -0.96 23.23 12.08
N VAL A 241 -0.57 23.67 10.88
CA VAL A 241 0.79 24.11 10.58
C VAL A 241 0.80 25.63 10.74
N SER A 242 1.49 26.10 11.78
CA SER A 242 1.69 27.53 12.07
C SER A 242 3.18 27.86 11.99
N ARG A 243 3.57 28.80 11.14
CA ARG A 243 4.95 29.26 10.96
C ARG A 243 4.98 30.74 10.59
N VAL A 244 6.03 31.43 11.00
CA VAL A 244 6.36 32.78 10.55
C VAL A 244 7.66 32.66 9.76
N GLU A 245 7.65 33.11 8.51
CA GLU A 245 8.81 33.08 7.63
C GLU A 245 9.18 34.51 7.26
N GLU A 246 10.40 34.90 7.64
CA GLU A 246 10.99 36.19 7.28
C GLU A 246 11.48 36.15 5.83
N ILE A 247 11.38 37.28 5.12
CA ILE A 247 11.82 37.38 3.72
C ILE A 247 13.32 37.04 3.61
N ALA A 248 13.64 36.03 2.81
CA ALA A 248 15.01 35.63 2.52
C ALA A 248 15.51 36.32 1.24
N GLY A 249 15.75 37.64 1.26
CA GLY A 249 16.41 38.36 0.16
C GLY A 249 16.22 39.88 0.14
N ASP A 250 17.26 40.60 -0.32
CA ASP A 250 17.27 42.08 -0.43
C ASP A 250 16.47 42.61 -1.64
N ASN A 251 16.16 41.74 -2.61
CA ASN A 251 15.39 42.06 -3.80
C ASN A 251 13.97 41.54 -3.59
N GLY A 252 13.00 42.44 -3.41
CA GLY A 252 11.61 42.12 -3.04
C GLY A 252 11.02 40.88 -3.71
N TRP A 253 10.22 40.12 -2.95
CA TRP A 253 9.59 38.88 -3.39
C TRP A 253 8.26 39.14 -4.10
N GLN A 254 7.90 38.27 -5.05
CA GLN A 254 6.60 38.30 -5.73
C GLN A 254 5.67 37.20 -5.23
N ARG A 255 6.19 36.01 -4.91
CA ARG A 255 5.39 34.86 -4.51
C ARG A 255 6.05 34.11 -3.37
N PHE A 256 5.21 33.62 -2.47
CA PHE A 256 5.62 32.72 -1.40
C PHE A 256 4.83 31.42 -1.49
N GLY A 257 5.50 30.30 -1.22
CA GLY A 257 4.89 28.97 -1.19
C GLY A 257 5.41 28.14 -0.03
N CYS A 258 4.50 27.51 0.70
CA CYS A 258 4.79 26.56 1.76
C CYS A 258 4.32 25.16 1.34
N PHE A 259 5.20 24.18 1.50
CA PHE A 259 5.04 22.82 1.00
C PHE A 259 5.28 21.81 2.12
N VAL A 260 4.49 20.74 2.14
CA VAL A 260 4.66 19.60 3.05
C VAL A 260 5.13 18.38 2.28
N LEU A 261 6.02 17.59 2.87
CA LEU A 261 6.39 16.30 2.30
C LEU A 261 5.21 15.34 2.40
N VAL A 262 4.86 14.70 1.30
CA VAL A 262 3.86 13.65 1.24
C VAL A 262 4.53 12.33 0.87
N GLU A 263 4.30 11.30 1.67
CA GLU A 263 4.59 9.93 1.29
C GLU A 263 3.30 9.20 0.96
N SER A 264 3.28 8.42 -0.12
CA SER A 264 2.07 7.74 -0.57
C SER A 264 2.32 6.30 -0.95
N PHE A 265 1.55 5.40 -0.36
CA PHE A 265 1.49 4.01 -0.81
C PHE A 265 0.44 3.88 -1.90
N VAL A 266 0.87 3.41 -3.07
CA VAL A 266 0.02 3.24 -4.24
C VAL A 266 -0.02 1.77 -4.62
N LEU A 267 -1.17 1.14 -4.41
CA LEU A 267 -1.43 -0.25 -4.77
C LEU A 267 -2.18 -0.31 -6.10
N ARG A 268 -1.57 -0.97 -7.09
CA ARG A 268 -2.13 -1.17 -8.43
C ARG A 268 -2.26 -2.65 -8.75
N ARG A 269 -3.26 -3.00 -9.55
CA ARG A 269 -3.29 -4.29 -10.23
C ARG A 269 -2.18 -4.36 -11.28
N MET A 270 -1.88 -5.56 -11.77
CA MET A 270 -0.86 -5.74 -12.81
C MET A 270 -1.24 -5.11 -14.18
N ASP A 271 -2.51 -4.76 -14.39
CA ASP A 271 -2.96 -3.99 -15.56
C ASP A 271 -2.75 -2.47 -15.40
N GLY A 272 -2.22 -2.03 -14.26
CA GLY A 272 -1.97 -0.63 -13.94
C GLY A 272 -3.14 0.08 -13.25
N SER A 273 -4.32 -0.55 -13.14
CA SER A 273 -5.48 0.07 -12.49
C SER A 273 -5.25 0.28 -10.99
N LEU A 274 -5.66 1.46 -10.49
CA LEU A 274 -5.52 1.83 -9.09
C LEU A 274 -6.54 1.07 -8.23
N VAL A 275 -6.05 0.50 -7.13
CA VAL A 275 -6.87 -0.21 -6.14
C VAL A 275 -6.99 0.64 -4.88
N LEU A 276 -5.85 1.05 -4.34
CA LEU A 276 -5.77 1.85 -3.12
C LEU A 276 -4.61 2.85 -3.23
N ARG A 277 -4.83 4.06 -2.77
CA ARG A 277 -3.78 5.05 -2.48
C ARG A 277 -3.94 5.55 -1.05
N CYS A 278 -2.88 5.61 -0.28
CA CYS A 278 -2.87 6.19 1.06
C CYS A 278 -1.78 7.25 1.14
N ASP A 279 -2.19 8.51 1.27
CA ASP A 279 -1.32 9.68 1.34
C ASP A 279 -1.11 10.07 2.80
N PHE A 280 0.16 10.23 3.19
CA PHE A 280 0.62 10.57 4.53
C PHE A 280 1.39 11.89 4.46
N ARG A 281 0.82 12.96 5.03
CA ARG A 281 1.44 14.29 5.06
C ARG A 281 2.30 14.41 6.32
N HIS A 282 3.59 14.67 6.12
CA HIS A 282 4.58 14.82 7.18
C HIS A 282 4.59 16.28 7.65
N THR A 283 3.67 16.66 8.53
CA THR A 283 3.55 18.04 9.04
C THR A 283 4.78 18.56 9.80
N HIS A 284 5.72 17.68 10.17
CA HIS A 284 7.02 18.04 10.72
C HIS A 284 8.10 18.30 9.64
N ARG A 285 7.84 17.93 8.38
CA ARG A 285 8.69 18.17 7.19
C ARG A 285 7.99 19.16 6.27
N VAL A 286 8.22 20.42 6.56
CA VAL A 286 7.67 21.56 5.81
C VAL A 286 8.83 22.37 5.26
N GLN A 287 8.74 22.78 4.00
CA GLN A 287 9.69 23.65 3.34
C GLN A 287 8.97 24.84 2.70
N CYS A 288 9.59 26.00 2.79
CA CYS A 288 9.08 27.25 2.25
C CYS A 288 10.04 27.74 1.16
N LYS A 289 9.51 28.48 0.19
CA LYS A 289 10.32 29.15 -0.82
C LYS A 289 9.68 30.44 -1.30
N TRP A 290 10.56 31.32 -1.78
CA TRP A 290 10.27 32.64 -2.31
C TRP A 290 10.60 32.65 -3.81
N GLU A 291 9.78 33.34 -4.61
CA GLU A 291 10.03 33.69 -6.02
C GLU A 291 9.78 35.17 -6.24
#